data_AF-A0A8B6EPN6-F1
#
_entry.id   AF-A0A8B6EPN6-F1
#
_cell.length_a   1.000
_cell.length_b   1.000
_cell.length_c   1.000
_cell.angle_alpha   90.00
_cell.angle_beta   90.00
_cell.angle_gamma   90.00
#
_symmetry.space_group_name_H-M   'P 1'
#
loop_
_entity.id
_entity.type
_entity.pdbx_description
1 polymer ?
#
loop_
_entity_poly.entity_id
_entity_poly.type
_entity_poly.pdbx_seq_one_letter_code
_entity_poly.pdbx_strand_id
1 'polypeptide(L)'
;MVRQFSWKHRRAYPAEFPFLCNICGPEDRRFKSEKDQQRHDEMTKRHDPNFVPVRIPGKRRRRKAKVNSIIGSKVLPNHTMPSTSGSTDSILNDRDLEMFIRDHVETDDAYRRVCKGVIRNVGDILKNNITGKYRPDEVLKTGSIAKGTAVKGKSDVDLVFLVSRREYPSIDHLHADLQTILDNIKDALNMFRQFRNVRVQPRAVSFQTGCREPGTGHAHVIDVDILPAVNFGDADIRSIHSQLRGTTNDKQNLYTPSLTKWQRDFNKKDRTEQLKRLIRFVKYWKNVCVERSPSSFGLKLLIIFWGEKDHKPQQLKLTNALRKVMETIADTQNIRVEFLEYSFNFSKSRYRKFFKPLT
;
A
#
# COMPACT_ATOMS: atom_id res chain seq x y z
N MET A 1 18.01 22.96 33.32
CA MET A 1 17.32 24.27 33.35
C MET A 1 15.82 24.06 33.41
N VAL A 2 15.19 24.57 34.47
CA VAL A 2 13.74 24.56 34.63
C VAL A 2 13.15 25.45 33.52
N ARG A 3 12.19 24.94 32.75
CA ARG A 3 11.55 25.73 31.69
C ARG A 3 10.63 26.76 32.35
N GLN A 4 10.95 28.05 32.23
CA GLN A 4 10.16 29.16 32.79
C GLN A 4 8.72 29.21 32.25
N PHE A 5 8.49 28.71 31.03
CA PHE A 5 7.17 28.68 30.37
C PHE A 5 6.87 27.30 29.81
N SER A 6 5.63 26.82 30.01
CA SER A 6 5.16 25.52 29.52
C SER A 6 5.05 25.48 27.99
N TRP A 7 5.09 24.29 27.38
CA TRP A 7 4.94 24.15 25.93
C TRP A 7 3.58 24.61 25.41
N LYS A 8 2.53 24.46 26.21
CA LYS A 8 1.20 24.97 25.85
C LYS A 8 1.22 26.49 25.75
N HIS A 9 1.85 27.17 26.71
CA HIS A 9 1.96 28.63 26.72
C HIS A 9 2.75 29.14 25.50
N ARG A 10 3.92 28.56 25.22
CA ARG A 10 4.77 28.98 24.09
C ARG A 10 4.10 28.86 22.72
N ARG A 11 3.09 28.00 22.59
CA ARG A 11 2.30 27.84 21.36
C ARG A 11 1.24 28.91 21.18
N ALA A 12 0.67 29.39 22.28
CA ALA A 12 -0.34 30.44 22.25
C ALA A 12 0.26 31.82 21.92
N TYR A 13 1.57 32.01 22.09
CA TYR A 13 2.26 33.29 21.89
C TYR A 13 3.42 33.17 20.87
N PRO A 14 3.13 32.91 19.58
CA PRO A 14 4.15 32.69 18.56
C PRO A 14 5.05 33.91 18.29
N ALA A 15 4.57 35.13 18.55
CA ALA A 15 5.36 36.35 18.43
C ALA A 15 6.47 36.44 19.50
N GLU A 16 6.24 35.90 20.70
CA GLU A 16 7.23 35.88 21.80
C GLU A 16 8.17 34.67 21.72
N PHE A 17 7.78 33.64 20.97
CA PHE A 17 8.58 32.43 20.73
C PHE A 17 8.66 32.12 19.22
N PRO A 18 9.37 32.96 18.44
CA PRO A 18 9.35 32.91 16.99
C PRO A 18 10.13 31.72 16.40
N PHE A 19 11.07 31.15 17.16
CA PHE A 19 11.96 30.09 16.70
C PHE A 19 11.33 28.70 16.82
N LEU A 20 11.40 27.89 15.76
CA LEU A 20 10.69 26.61 15.64
C LEU A 20 11.65 25.47 15.35
N CYS A 21 11.47 24.35 16.05
CA CYS A 21 12.14 23.12 15.65
C CYS A 21 11.38 22.44 14.50
N ASN A 22 12.01 22.38 13.33
CA ASN A 22 11.42 21.81 12.11
C ASN A 22 11.26 20.28 12.16
N ILE A 23 11.95 19.59 13.08
CA ILE A 23 11.92 18.13 13.21
C ILE A 23 10.80 17.69 14.16
N CYS A 24 10.59 18.40 15.27
CA CYS A 24 9.52 18.08 16.21
C CYS A 24 8.12 18.49 15.71
N GLY A 25 8.03 19.23 14.60
CA GLY A 25 6.80 19.74 14.01
C GLY A 25 6.42 21.13 14.54
N PRO A 26 5.70 21.94 13.74
CA PRO A 26 5.43 23.35 14.01
C PRO A 26 4.57 23.59 15.26
N GLU A 27 3.85 22.57 15.73
CA GLU A 27 2.96 22.63 16.89
C GLU A 27 3.56 22.09 18.18
N ASP A 28 4.85 21.72 18.20
CA ASP A 28 5.39 20.91 19.30
C ASP A 28 6.52 21.61 20.09
N ARG A 29 7.29 22.50 19.46
CA ARG A 29 8.50 23.11 20.08
C ARG A 29 8.81 24.53 19.56
N ARG A 30 8.41 25.56 20.33
CA ARG A 30 8.76 26.98 20.10
C ARG A 30 9.78 27.51 21.13
N PHE A 31 10.72 28.33 20.67
CA PHE A 31 11.82 28.88 21.48
C PHE A 31 11.85 30.40 21.42
N LYS A 32 12.31 31.02 22.52
CA LYS A 32 12.41 32.47 22.66
C LYS A 32 13.64 33.02 21.94
N SER A 33 14.69 32.19 21.82
CA SER A 33 15.94 32.53 21.14
C SER A 33 16.38 31.39 20.22
N GLU A 34 17.13 31.74 19.19
CA GLU A 34 17.73 30.79 18.25
C GLU A 34 18.74 29.86 18.96
N LYS A 35 19.50 30.39 19.92
CA LYS A 35 20.47 29.60 20.70
C LYS A 35 19.80 28.48 21.50
N ASP A 36 18.61 28.71 22.04
CA ASP A 36 17.84 27.68 22.75
C ASP A 36 17.24 26.63 21.79
N GLN A 37 16.89 27.05 20.57
CA GLN A 37 16.46 26.14 19.52
C GLN A 37 17.64 25.25 19.10
N GLN A 38 18.80 25.82 18.81
CA GLN A 38 20.00 25.06 18.39
C GLN A 38 20.44 24.07 19.48
N ARG A 39 20.47 24.50 20.75
CA ARG A 39 20.75 23.59 21.88
C ARG A 39 19.70 22.49 22.00
N HIS A 40 18.42 22.79 21.75
CA HIS A 40 17.38 21.77 21.67
C HIS A 40 17.65 20.81 20.52
N ASP A 41 18.07 21.32 19.37
CA ASP A 41 18.30 20.56 18.17
C ASP A 41 19.45 19.55 18.35
N GLU A 42 20.51 19.97 19.04
CA GLU A 42 21.69 19.16 19.39
C GLU A 42 21.43 18.13 20.49
N MET A 43 20.65 18.50 21.52
CA MET A 43 20.51 17.66 22.74
C MET A 43 19.31 16.72 22.71
N THR A 44 18.40 16.86 21.73
CA THR A 44 17.13 16.14 21.76
C THR A 44 17.21 14.82 21.02
N LYS A 45 17.00 13.73 21.76
CA LYS A 45 16.92 12.39 21.19
C LYS A 45 15.84 12.28 20.09
N ARG A 46 14.76 13.08 20.07
CA ARG A 46 13.79 13.11 18.95
C ARG A 46 14.40 13.47 17.58
N HIS A 47 15.60 14.03 17.55
CA HIS A 47 16.31 14.34 16.32
C HIS A 47 17.34 13.28 15.96
N ASP A 48 17.55 12.30 16.85
CA ASP A 48 18.20 11.06 16.48
C ASP A 48 17.27 10.34 15.47
N PRO A 49 17.73 10.06 14.24
CA PRO A 49 16.95 9.29 13.27
C PRO A 49 16.55 7.88 13.78
N ASN A 50 17.10 7.45 14.93
CA ASN A 50 16.75 6.21 15.62
C ASN A 50 15.72 6.36 16.76
N PHE A 51 15.24 7.58 17.08
CA PHE A 51 14.32 7.79 18.21
C PHE A 51 12.84 7.70 17.81
N VAL A 52 12.12 6.82 18.49
CA VAL A 52 10.66 6.69 18.37
C VAL A 52 10.03 7.12 19.71
N PRO A 53 9.15 8.14 19.75
CA PRO A 53 8.51 8.53 20.99
C PRO A 53 7.49 7.47 21.41
N VAL A 54 7.82 6.70 22.46
CA VAL A 54 6.86 5.84 23.14
C VAL A 54 6.07 6.70 24.13
N ARG A 55 4.78 6.96 23.87
CA ARG A 55 3.86 7.33 24.95
C ARG A 55 3.53 6.05 25.72
N ILE A 56 4.08 5.89 26.92
CA ILE A 56 3.77 4.79 27.83
C ILE A 56 2.63 5.24 28.75
N PRO A 57 1.43 4.66 28.67
CA PRO A 57 0.52 4.64 29.80
C PRO A 57 0.98 3.55 30.79
N GLY A 58 1.13 3.91 32.07
CA GLY A 58 1.09 2.99 33.20
C GLY A 58 2.13 1.86 33.25
N LYS A 59 3.14 2.01 34.14
CA LYS A 59 4.13 0.99 34.49
C LYS A 59 3.47 -0.37 34.84
N ARG A 60 3.88 -1.45 34.16
CA ARG A 60 3.99 -2.79 34.78
C ARG A 60 5.30 -3.46 34.35
N ARG A 61 6.12 -3.75 35.36
CA ARG A 61 7.43 -4.41 35.28
C ARG A 61 7.30 -5.78 34.61
N ARG A 62 8.18 -6.09 33.64
CA ARG A 62 8.50 -7.47 33.26
C ARG A 62 10.01 -7.69 33.21
N ARG A 63 10.36 -8.88 33.68
CA ARG A 63 11.69 -9.42 34.00
C ARG A 63 12.57 -9.55 32.76
N LYS A 64 13.88 -9.35 32.95
CA LYS A 64 14.95 -9.56 31.95
C LYS A 64 15.05 -11.04 31.57
N ALA A 65 15.10 -11.33 30.28
CA ALA A 65 15.67 -12.57 29.74
C ALA A 65 16.91 -12.19 28.91
N LYS A 66 18.00 -12.93 29.15
CA LYS A 66 19.33 -12.74 28.57
C LYS A 66 19.30 -12.93 27.04
N VAL A 67 19.94 -12.00 26.34
CA VAL A 67 20.31 -12.13 24.92
C VAL A 67 21.69 -12.77 24.87
N ASN A 68 21.83 -13.90 24.18
CA ASN A 68 23.12 -14.38 23.70
C ASN A 68 23.30 -13.93 22.25
N SER A 69 24.44 -13.28 22.01
CA SER A 69 24.93 -12.86 20.70
C SER A 69 25.40 -14.07 19.90
N ILE A 70 24.99 -14.17 18.64
CA ILE A 70 25.75 -14.92 17.64
C ILE A 70 25.87 -14.04 16.39
N ILE A 71 27.12 -13.64 16.13
CA ILE A 71 27.58 -13.06 14.88
C ILE A 71 27.58 -14.20 13.85
N GLY A 72 26.93 -14.00 12.71
CA GLY A 72 26.86 -15.02 11.65
C GLY A 72 26.61 -14.39 10.29
N SER A 73 27.61 -14.53 9.43
CA SER A 73 27.76 -14.00 8.09
C SER A 73 26.60 -14.31 7.12
N LYS A 74 26.43 -13.40 6.15
CA LYS A 74 25.58 -13.56 4.96
C LYS A 74 25.92 -14.86 4.22
N VAL A 75 24.98 -15.79 4.13
CA VAL A 75 24.91 -16.83 3.10
C VAL A 75 23.43 -17.06 2.77
N LEU A 76 23.03 -16.90 1.51
CA LEU A 76 21.73 -17.39 1.02
C LEU A 76 21.73 -18.93 1.12
N PRO A 77 20.66 -19.59 1.60
CA PRO A 77 20.61 -21.04 1.53
C PRO A 77 20.47 -21.48 0.07
N ASN A 78 21.47 -22.20 -0.43
CA ASN A 78 21.32 -23.04 -1.61
C ASN A 78 20.27 -24.11 -1.30
N HIS A 79 19.11 -24.03 -1.96
CA HIS A 79 18.15 -25.12 -1.96
C HIS A 79 18.58 -26.18 -2.97
N THR A 80 19.51 -27.05 -2.56
CA THR A 80 19.69 -28.35 -3.21
C THR A 80 18.62 -29.28 -2.64
N MET A 81 17.68 -29.71 -3.48
CA MET A 81 16.64 -30.68 -3.11
C MET A 81 17.31 -32.02 -2.74
N PRO A 82 16.95 -32.65 -1.60
CA PRO A 82 17.41 -33.99 -1.31
C PRO A 82 16.65 -34.98 -2.19
N SER A 83 17.38 -35.68 -3.06
CA SER A 83 16.92 -36.88 -3.74
C SER A 83 16.62 -37.95 -2.69
N THR A 84 15.33 -38.11 -2.38
CA THR A 84 14.85 -39.18 -1.51
C THR A 84 13.85 -40.00 -2.31
N SER A 85 14.28 -41.18 -2.73
CA SER A 85 13.43 -42.25 -3.24
C SER A 85 12.52 -42.72 -2.10
N GLY A 86 11.27 -42.26 -2.10
CA GLY A 86 10.27 -42.65 -1.12
C GLY A 86 8.89 -42.09 -1.48
N SER A 87 8.03 -42.95 -2.03
CA SER A 87 6.56 -42.83 -2.16
C SER A 87 6.00 -41.41 -2.33
N THR A 88 6.01 -40.89 -3.55
CA THR A 88 5.39 -39.62 -3.92
C THR A 88 3.88 -39.75 -4.02
N ASP A 89 3.19 -39.45 -2.94
CA ASP A 89 1.83 -38.89 -2.97
C ASP A 89 1.52 -38.20 -1.63
N SER A 90 2.33 -37.19 -1.27
CA SER A 90 1.94 -36.27 -0.19
C SER A 90 0.80 -35.40 -0.73
N ILE A 91 -0.44 -35.83 -0.54
CA ILE A 91 -1.64 -35.04 -0.85
C ILE A 91 -1.51 -33.71 -0.08
N LEU A 92 -1.28 -32.61 -0.81
CA LEU A 92 -1.30 -31.27 -0.24
C LEU A 92 -2.63 -31.09 0.49
N ASN A 93 -2.57 -30.92 1.82
CA ASN A 93 -3.75 -30.67 2.64
C ASN A 93 -3.83 -29.18 3.03
N ASP A 94 -5.00 -28.74 3.46
CA ASP A 94 -5.26 -27.33 3.80
C ASP A 94 -4.35 -26.83 4.92
N ARG A 95 -3.99 -27.69 5.89
CA ARG A 95 -3.15 -27.31 7.03
C ARG A 95 -1.73 -26.96 6.60
N ASP A 96 -1.14 -27.78 5.74
CA ASP A 96 0.23 -27.56 5.25
C ASP A 96 0.28 -26.28 4.40
N LEU A 97 -0.73 -26.06 3.56
CA LEU A 97 -0.85 -24.85 2.75
C LEU A 97 -1.05 -23.60 3.63
N GLU A 98 -1.89 -23.67 4.65
CA GLU A 98 -2.11 -22.57 5.59
C GLU A 98 -0.86 -22.21 6.40
N MET A 99 -0.13 -23.23 6.87
CA MET A 99 1.14 -23.05 7.57
C MET A 99 2.18 -22.41 6.65
N PHE A 100 2.32 -22.90 5.42
CA PHE A 100 3.22 -22.31 4.44
C PHE A 100 2.91 -20.84 4.19
N ILE A 101 1.63 -20.50 3.99
CA ILE A 101 1.20 -19.11 3.78
C ILE A 101 1.53 -18.24 4.98
N ARG A 102 1.22 -18.69 6.19
CA ARG A 102 1.49 -17.94 7.42
C ARG A 102 2.98 -17.67 7.61
N ASP A 103 3.82 -18.69 7.42
CA ASP A 103 5.22 -18.64 7.84
C ASP A 103 6.13 -18.03 6.75
N HIS A 104 5.79 -18.21 5.47
CA HIS A 104 6.63 -17.79 4.35
C HIS A 104 6.04 -16.69 3.46
N VAL A 105 4.70 -16.53 3.44
CA VAL A 105 4.04 -15.60 2.51
C VAL A 105 3.53 -14.34 3.21
N GLU A 106 2.91 -14.47 4.38
CA GLU A 106 2.30 -13.36 5.09
C GLU A 106 3.32 -12.36 5.65
N THR A 107 2.98 -11.08 5.59
CA THR A 107 3.77 -10.02 6.23
C THR A 107 3.49 -9.96 7.72
N ASP A 108 4.53 -9.69 8.52
CA ASP A 108 4.41 -9.48 9.97
C ASP A 108 3.50 -8.27 10.31
N ASP A 109 2.70 -8.39 11.37
CA ASP A 109 1.86 -7.31 11.90
C ASP A 109 2.64 -6.08 12.35
N ALA A 110 3.82 -6.27 12.92
CA ALA A 110 4.73 -5.20 13.28
C ALA A 110 5.19 -4.45 12.03
N TYR A 111 5.65 -5.16 10.99
CA TYR A 111 5.98 -4.57 9.69
C TYR A 111 4.80 -3.79 9.08
N ARG A 112 3.59 -4.39 9.08
CA ARG A 112 2.37 -3.72 8.58
C ARG A 112 2.08 -2.42 9.30
N ARG A 113 2.26 -2.39 10.63
CA ARG A 113 2.04 -1.18 11.45
C ARG A 113 3.05 -0.08 11.14
N VAL A 114 4.33 -0.42 11.00
CA VAL A 114 5.36 0.58 10.67
C VAL A 114 5.14 1.13 9.26
N CYS A 115 4.87 0.27 8.28
CA CYS A 115 4.54 0.71 6.92
C CYS A 115 3.34 1.67 6.92
N LYS A 116 2.28 1.38 7.71
CA LYS A 116 1.14 2.29 7.86
C LYS A 116 1.56 3.66 8.42
N GLY A 117 2.45 3.69 9.40
CA GLY A 117 2.98 4.93 9.97
C GLY A 117 3.77 5.77 8.96
N VAL A 118 4.68 5.12 8.23
CA VAL A 118 5.49 5.77 7.17
C VAL A 118 4.60 6.35 6.08
N ILE A 119 3.59 5.60 5.65
CA ILE A 119 2.64 6.03 4.62
C ILE A 119 1.84 7.26 5.06
N ARG A 120 1.35 7.25 6.31
CA ARG A 120 0.62 8.40 6.84
C ARG A 120 1.50 9.65 6.81
N ASN A 121 2.76 9.52 7.21
CA ASN A 121 3.72 10.62 7.17
C ASN A 121 3.94 11.17 5.75
N VAL A 122 4.03 10.30 4.74
CA VAL A 122 4.10 10.73 3.33
C VAL A 122 2.86 11.52 2.95
N GLY A 123 1.67 11.03 3.29
CA GLY A 123 0.41 11.75 3.03
C GLY A 123 0.35 13.13 3.68
N ASP A 124 0.80 13.25 4.93
CA ASP A 124 0.85 14.51 5.66
C ASP A 124 1.85 15.50 5.03
N ILE A 125 3.02 15.01 4.60
CA ILE A 125 4.03 15.82 3.89
C ILE A 125 3.46 16.37 2.59
N LEU A 126 2.85 15.52 1.77
CA LEU A 126 2.26 15.93 0.49
C LEU A 126 1.15 16.97 0.69
N LYS A 127 0.28 16.75 1.70
CA LYS A 127 -0.77 17.70 2.05
C LYS A 127 -0.23 19.01 2.59
N ASN A 128 0.86 19.02 3.35
CA ASN A 128 1.33 20.25 4.00
C ASN A 128 2.22 21.11 3.10
N ASN A 129 2.85 20.51 2.09
CA ASN A 129 3.86 21.19 1.27
C ASN A 129 3.40 21.52 -0.14
N ILE A 130 2.29 20.95 -0.62
CA ILE A 130 1.70 21.30 -1.92
C ILE A 130 0.47 22.16 -1.69
N THR A 131 0.40 23.30 -2.39
CA THR A 131 -0.60 24.36 -2.17
C THR A 131 -1.37 24.70 -3.45
N GLY A 132 -2.39 25.56 -3.33
CA GLY A 132 -3.20 26.02 -4.45
C GLY A 132 -3.94 24.89 -5.16
N LYS A 133 -4.12 25.02 -6.49
CA LYS A 133 -4.85 24.04 -7.30
C LYS A 133 -4.20 22.65 -7.33
N TYR A 134 -2.91 22.52 -7.00
CA TYR A 134 -2.20 21.24 -7.01
C TYR A 134 -2.29 20.49 -5.67
N ARG A 135 -2.81 21.14 -4.63
CA ARG A 135 -2.99 20.52 -3.31
C ARG A 135 -3.91 19.30 -3.41
N PRO A 136 -3.55 18.16 -2.81
CA PRO A 136 -4.44 17.00 -2.80
C PRO A 136 -5.59 17.23 -1.80
N ASP A 137 -6.81 16.87 -2.20
CA ASP A 137 -7.92 16.69 -1.25
C ASP A 137 -7.60 15.56 -0.27
N GLU A 138 -7.05 14.47 -0.81
CA GLU A 138 -6.85 13.22 -0.10
C GLU A 138 -5.62 12.48 -0.65
N VAL A 139 -4.92 11.75 0.22
CA VAL A 139 -3.90 10.79 -0.19
C VAL A 139 -4.35 9.43 0.29
N LEU A 140 -4.75 8.58 -0.64
CA LEU A 140 -5.26 7.24 -0.35
C LEU A 140 -4.13 6.22 -0.36
N LYS A 141 -4.08 5.41 0.68
CA LYS A 141 -3.27 4.20 0.65
C LYS A 141 -3.96 3.13 -0.19
N THR A 142 -3.26 2.62 -1.19
CA THR A 142 -3.74 1.55 -2.06
C THR A 142 -2.75 0.38 -2.06
N GLY A 143 -2.84 -0.49 -3.06
CA GLY A 143 -1.96 -1.64 -3.17
C GLY A 143 -2.18 -2.75 -2.13
N SER A 144 -1.23 -3.68 -2.09
CA SER A 144 -1.33 -4.94 -1.36
C SER A 144 -1.36 -4.77 0.15
N ILE A 145 -0.61 -3.80 0.69
CA ILE A 145 -0.57 -3.53 2.14
C ILE A 145 -1.87 -2.89 2.62
N ALA A 146 -2.58 -2.11 1.79
CA ALA A 146 -3.90 -1.57 2.16
C ALA A 146 -4.97 -2.66 2.14
N LYS A 147 -4.94 -3.51 1.10
CA LYS A 147 -5.92 -4.57 0.84
C LYS A 147 -5.73 -5.79 1.74
N GLY A 148 -4.65 -5.83 2.54
CA GLY A 148 -4.32 -6.96 3.39
C GLY A 148 -3.79 -8.17 2.62
N THR A 149 -3.39 -8.01 1.36
CA THR A 149 -2.88 -9.08 0.49
C THR A 149 -1.38 -8.91 0.20
N ALA A 150 -0.66 -8.25 1.10
CA ALA A 150 0.78 -8.07 1.04
C ALA A 150 1.52 -9.41 1.18
N VAL A 151 2.60 -9.56 0.42
CA VAL A 151 3.51 -10.71 0.43
C VAL A 151 4.84 -10.27 1.02
N LYS A 152 5.42 -11.08 1.91
CA LYS A 152 6.68 -10.82 2.60
C LYS A 152 7.82 -10.52 1.61
N GLY A 153 8.59 -9.48 1.90
CA GLY A 153 9.80 -9.09 1.13
C GLY A 153 9.56 -8.59 -0.30
N LYS A 154 8.31 -8.51 -0.78
CA LYS A 154 7.95 -8.15 -2.16
C LYS A 154 6.75 -7.19 -2.25
N SER A 155 6.52 -6.40 -1.21
CA SER A 155 5.35 -5.52 -1.13
C SER A 155 5.72 -4.06 -1.31
N ASP A 156 5.41 -3.55 -2.49
CA ASP A 156 5.43 -2.13 -2.78
C ASP A 156 4.20 -1.45 -2.17
N VAL A 157 4.32 -0.13 -2.00
CA VAL A 157 3.25 0.72 -1.53
C VAL A 157 2.78 1.63 -2.65
N ASP A 158 1.54 1.46 -3.05
CA ASP A 158 0.88 2.37 -3.96
C ASP A 158 0.09 3.42 -3.17
N LEU A 159 0.38 4.70 -3.38
CA LEU A 159 -0.39 5.84 -2.88
C LEU A 159 -1.11 6.51 -4.05
N VAL A 160 -2.34 6.91 -3.83
CA VAL A 160 -3.13 7.67 -4.81
C VAL A 160 -3.30 9.08 -4.30
N PHE A 161 -2.74 10.04 -5.03
CA PHE A 161 -2.77 11.47 -4.76
C PHE A 161 -4.01 12.06 -5.44
N LEU A 162 -5.07 12.28 -4.66
CA LEU A 162 -6.36 12.70 -5.17
C LEU A 162 -6.43 14.23 -5.25
N VAL A 163 -6.42 14.76 -6.47
CA VAL A 163 -6.64 16.19 -6.74
C VAL A 163 -8.13 16.51 -6.78
N SER A 164 -8.47 17.75 -6.43
CA SER A 164 -9.87 18.18 -6.33
C SER A 164 -10.58 18.13 -7.67
N ARG A 165 -11.80 17.58 -7.69
CA ARG A 165 -12.65 17.60 -8.90
C ARG A 165 -13.09 19.01 -9.29
N ARG A 166 -13.05 19.97 -8.37
CA ARG A 166 -13.35 21.37 -8.68
C ARG A 166 -12.31 21.97 -9.62
N GLU A 167 -11.04 21.69 -9.38
CA GLU A 167 -9.91 22.11 -10.20
C GLU A 167 -9.71 21.19 -11.42
N TYR A 168 -9.99 19.88 -11.25
CA TYR A 168 -9.81 18.85 -12.28
C TYR A 168 -11.11 18.08 -12.51
N PRO A 169 -12.07 18.64 -13.29
CA PRO A 169 -13.38 18.02 -13.48
C PRO A 169 -13.35 16.74 -14.32
N SER A 170 -12.29 16.52 -15.10
CA SER A 170 -12.08 15.34 -15.95
C SER A 170 -10.61 14.88 -15.95
N ILE A 171 -10.37 13.68 -16.48
CA ILE A 171 -9.01 13.15 -16.69
C ILE A 171 -8.20 14.01 -17.67
N ASP A 172 -8.84 14.67 -18.63
CA ASP A 172 -8.12 15.55 -19.57
C ASP A 172 -7.45 16.72 -18.85
N HIS A 173 -8.12 17.31 -17.86
CA HIS A 173 -7.56 18.39 -17.05
C HIS A 173 -6.38 17.88 -16.22
N LEU A 174 -6.54 16.70 -15.59
CA LEU A 174 -5.43 16.06 -14.87
C LEU A 174 -4.25 15.79 -15.81
N HIS A 175 -4.52 15.29 -17.02
CA HIS A 175 -3.49 14.96 -17.99
C HIS A 175 -2.72 16.22 -18.45
N ALA A 176 -3.42 17.33 -18.67
CA ALA A 176 -2.80 18.59 -19.08
C ALA A 176 -1.79 19.12 -18.04
N ASP A 177 -2.09 18.96 -16.75
CA ASP A 177 -1.23 19.41 -15.64
C ASP A 177 -0.39 18.27 -15.02
N LEU A 178 -0.42 17.06 -15.58
CA LEU A 178 0.14 15.86 -14.95
C LEU A 178 1.62 16.02 -14.62
N GLN A 179 2.41 16.53 -15.56
CA GLN A 179 3.84 16.72 -15.36
C GLN A 179 4.11 17.69 -14.21
N THR A 180 3.41 18.82 -14.16
CA THR A 180 3.50 19.80 -13.07
C THR A 180 3.13 19.21 -11.71
N ILE A 181 2.10 18.37 -11.66
CA ILE A 181 1.71 17.67 -10.43
C ILE A 181 2.80 16.71 -9.98
N LEU A 182 3.39 15.94 -10.90
CA LEU A 182 4.47 15.01 -10.61
C LEU A 182 5.73 15.75 -10.10
N ASP A 183 6.07 16.88 -10.70
CA ASP A 183 7.21 17.71 -10.27
C ASP A 183 6.97 18.30 -8.88
N ASN A 184 5.77 18.82 -8.60
CA ASN A 184 5.40 19.30 -7.26
C ASN A 184 5.49 18.19 -6.19
N ILE A 185 5.08 16.97 -6.53
CA ILE A 185 5.22 15.80 -5.63
C ILE A 185 6.70 15.49 -5.38
N LYS A 186 7.51 15.47 -6.45
CA LYS A 186 8.95 15.22 -6.37
C LYS A 186 9.63 16.25 -5.47
N ASP A 187 9.34 17.54 -5.66
CA ASP A 187 9.92 18.64 -4.90
C ASP A 187 9.51 18.58 -3.43
N ALA A 188 8.22 18.30 -3.17
CA ALA A 188 7.73 18.12 -1.81
C ALA A 188 8.43 16.98 -1.06
N LEU A 189 8.78 15.89 -1.75
CA LEU A 189 9.53 14.77 -1.17
C LEU A 189 11.02 15.11 -0.99
N ASN A 190 11.64 15.81 -1.94
CA ASN A 190 13.07 16.16 -1.90
C ASN A 190 13.45 17.06 -0.72
N MET A 191 12.49 17.78 -0.14
CA MET A 191 12.70 18.53 1.10
C MET A 191 13.05 17.63 2.31
N PHE A 192 12.80 16.32 2.25
CA PHE A 192 12.98 15.40 3.36
C PHE A 192 14.02 14.32 3.05
N ARG A 193 15.17 14.37 3.75
CA ARG A 193 16.31 13.43 3.57
C ARG A 193 16.00 11.94 3.79
N GLN A 194 14.87 11.63 4.43
CA GLN A 194 14.43 10.27 4.68
C GLN A 194 13.95 9.55 3.40
N PHE A 195 13.55 10.31 2.39
CA PHE A 195 13.14 9.80 1.08
C PHE A 195 14.35 9.76 0.16
N ARG A 196 14.56 8.60 -0.46
CA ARG A 196 15.72 8.31 -1.31
C ARG A 196 15.23 7.95 -2.70
N ASN A 197 16.10 8.12 -3.70
CA ASN A 197 15.82 7.67 -5.07
C ASN A 197 14.49 8.20 -5.63
N VAL A 198 14.11 9.44 -5.29
CA VAL A 198 12.88 10.08 -5.76
C VAL A 198 13.00 10.32 -7.27
N ARG A 199 12.15 9.65 -8.04
CA ARG A 199 12.14 9.67 -9.51
C ARG A 199 10.74 9.92 -10.03
N VAL A 200 10.64 10.78 -11.04
CA VAL A 200 9.41 10.96 -11.81
C VAL A 200 9.39 9.89 -12.90
N GLN A 201 8.30 9.14 -12.94
CA GLN A 201 7.92 8.21 -14.02
C GLN A 201 6.83 8.88 -14.88
N PRO A 202 6.47 8.34 -16.05
CA PRO A 202 5.48 8.96 -16.94
C PRO A 202 4.13 9.31 -16.27
N ARG A 203 3.74 8.60 -15.20
CA ARG A 203 2.45 8.79 -14.51
C ARG A 203 2.53 8.67 -12.99
N ALA A 204 3.73 8.61 -12.42
CA ALA A 204 3.93 8.35 -11.01
C ALA A 204 5.19 9.03 -10.48
N VAL A 205 5.27 9.25 -9.18
CA VAL A 205 6.53 9.53 -8.49
C VAL A 205 6.90 8.34 -7.63
N SER A 206 8.08 7.79 -7.85
CA SER A 206 8.59 6.62 -7.13
C SER A 206 9.75 7.00 -6.25
N PHE A 207 9.78 6.45 -5.05
CA PHE A 207 10.85 6.71 -4.10
C PHE A 207 10.98 5.57 -3.10
N GLN A 208 12.08 5.59 -2.37
CA GLN A 208 12.39 4.66 -1.31
C GLN A 208 12.35 5.34 0.05
N THR A 209 11.82 4.63 1.03
CA THR A 209 11.80 5.09 2.42
C THR A 209 12.10 3.93 3.37
N GLY A 210 12.81 4.24 4.45
CA GLY A 210 13.17 3.26 5.46
C GLY A 210 12.03 3.00 6.45
N CYS A 211 11.88 1.75 6.86
CA CYS A 211 11.06 1.38 8.01
C CYS A 211 11.87 0.43 8.89
N ARG A 212 11.70 0.47 10.22
CA ARG A 212 12.39 -0.46 11.12
C ARG A 212 11.40 -1.29 11.88
N GLU A 213 11.64 -2.59 11.92
CA GLU A 213 10.83 -3.52 12.67
C GLU A 213 10.95 -3.25 14.18
N PRO A 214 9.83 -3.08 14.90
CA PRO A 214 9.85 -2.90 16.34
C PRO A 214 10.44 -4.13 17.06
N GLY A 215 11.32 -3.90 18.02
CA GLY A 215 11.91 -4.96 18.85
C GLY A 215 13.20 -5.55 18.29
N THR A 216 13.22 -5.93 17.01
CA THR A 216 14.44 -6.46 16.34
C THR A 216 15.35 -5.32 15.86
N GLY A 217 14.78 -4.16 15.54
CA GLY A 217 15.52 -3.02 14.97
C GLY A 217 15.92 -3.23 13.51
N HIS A 218 15.48 -4.33 12.88
CA HIS A 218 15.82 -4.65 11.50
C HIS A 218 15.25 -3.59 10.55
N ALA A 219 16.10 -3.05 9.67
CA ALA A 219 15.72 -2.02 8.72
C ALA A 219 15.25 -2.63 7.40
N HIS A 220 14.07 -2.22 6.96
CA HIS A 220 13.53 -2.50 5.65
C HIS A 220 13.54 -1.24 4.80
N VAL A 221 13.74 -1.44 3.50
CA VAL A 221 13.48 -0.42 2.48
C VAL A 221 12.10 -0.71 1.91
N ILE A 222 11.27 0.33 1.79
CA ILE A 222 9.96 0.27 1.17
C ILE A 222 10.04 1.09 -0.11
N ASP A 223 9.68 0.46 -1.23
CA ASP A 223 9.41 1.14 -2.49
C ASP A 223 7.97 1.68 -2.48
N VAL A 224 7.84 2.96 -2.82
CA VAL A 224 6.58 3.70 -2.79
C VAL A 224 6.34 4.38 -4.12
N ASP A 225 5.18 4.16 -4.71
CA ASP A 225 4.69 4.83 -5.91
C ASP A 225 3.53 5.77 -5.54
N ILE A 226 3.59 7.02 -5.98
CA ILE A 226 2.50 7.99 -5.86
C ILE A 226 1.90 8.24 -7.24
N LEU A 227 0.61 7.95 -7.39
CA LEU A 227 -0.16 8.09 -8.61
C LEU A 227 -1.14 9.27 -8.48
N PRO A 228 -0.97 10.36 -9.23
CA PRO A 228 -1.98 11.42 -9.34
C PRO A 228 -3.29 10.88 -9.91
N ALA A 229 -4.42 11.34 -9.35
CA ALA A 229 -5.73 10.92 -9.81
C ALA A 229 -6.82 11.95 -9.47
N VAL A 230 -7.89 11.97 -10.26
CA VAL A 230 -9.04 12.83 -9.98
C VAL A 230 -9.85 12.25 -8.84
N ASN A 231 -10.17 13.07 -7.84
CA ASN A 231 -11.11 12.71 -6.78
C ASN A 231 -12.55 12.74 -7.31
N PHE A 232 -12.98 11.71 -8.02
CA PHE A 232 -14.36 11.66 -8.51
C PHE A 232 -15.41 11.67 -7.39
N GLY A 233 -15.05 11.31 -6.16
CA GLY A 233 -15.96 11.32 -5.01
C GLY A 233 -17.20 10.48 -5.29
N ASP A 234 -18.38 11.06 -5.06
CA ASP A 234 -19.68 10.43 -5.28
C ASP A 234 -20.25 10.71 -6.68
N ALA A 235 -19.37 10.98 -7.66
CA ALA A 235 -19.79 11.18 -9.05
C ALA A 235 -20.64 10.01 -9.55
N ASP A 236 -21.62 10.33 -10.39
CA ASP A 236 -22.33 9.31 -11.15
C ASP A 236 -21.34 8.56 -12.04
N ILE A 237 -21.17 7.28 -11.73
CA ILE A 237 -20.32 6.35 -12.45
C ILE A 237 -20.71 6.23 -13.94
N ARG A 238 -21.97 6.52 -14.32
CA ARG A 238 -22.37 6.66 -15.74
C ARG A 238 -21.67 7.82 -16.44
N SER A 239 -21.55 8.95 -15.76
CA SER A 239 -20.83 10.11 -16.30
C SER A 239 -19.36 9.78 -16.51
N ILE A 240 -18.75 9.08 -15.55
CA ILE A 240 -17.36 8.62 -15.64
C ILE A 240 -17.18 7.67 -16.83
N HIS A 241 -18.04 6.66 -16.98
CA HIS A 241 -18.01 5.74 -18.13
C HIS A 241 -18.19 6.47 -19.46
N SER A 242 -19.06 7.48 -19.51
CA SER A 242 -19.24 8.27 -20.73
C SER A 242 -18.00 9.06 -21.10
N GLN A 243 -17.31 9.66 -20.12
CA GLN A 243 -16.03 10.34 -20.34
C GLN A 243 -14.96 9.35 -20.82
N LEU A 244 -14.87 8.17 -20.19
CA LEU A 244 -13.90 7.14 -20.54
C LEU A 244 -14.04 6.69 -22.01
N ARG A 245 -15.28 6.54 -22.52
CA ARG A 245 -15.54 6.17 -23.93
C ARG A 245 -15.00 7.17 -24.94
N GLY A 246 -14.97 8.46 -24.59
CA GLY A 246 -14.43 9.53 -25.43
C GLY A 246 -12.92 9.74 -25.25
N THR A 247 -12.26 8.96 -24.39
CA THR A 247 -10.86 9.18 -23.99
C THR A 247 -9.90 8.30 -24.80
N THR A 248 -8.77 8.88 -25.21
CA THR A 248 -7.68 8.20 -25.91
C THR A 248 -6.95 7.17 -25.03
N ASN A 249 -6.34 6.15 -25.64
CA ASN A 249 -5.72 5.03 -24.92
C ASN A 249 -4.61 5.44 -23.93
N ASP A 250 -3.86 6.51 -24.23
CA ASP A 250 -2.82 7.06 -23.36
C ASP A 250 -3.38 7.58 -22.02
N LYS A 251 -4.57 8.20 -22.05
CA LYS A 251 -5.24 8.78 -20.89
C LYS A 251 -6.09 7.78 -20.10
N GLN A 252 -6.54 6.69 -20.73
CA GLN A 252 -7.37 5.67 -20.07
C GLN A 252 -6.73 5.12 -18.79
N ASN A 253 -5.41 5.02 -18.75
CA ASN A 253 -4.69 4.50 -17.59
C ASN A 253 -4.74 5.42 -16.36
N LEU A 254 -5.15 6.69 -16.50
CA LEU A 254 -5.36 7.62 -15.39
C LEU A 254 -6.72 7.41 -14.70
N TYR A 255 -7.65 6.68 -15.33
CA TYR A 255 -8.90 6.29 -14.68
C TYR A 255 -8.69 5.25 -13.59
N THR A 256 -7.75 4.31 -13.76
CA THR A 256 -7.51 3.24 -12.78
C THR A 256 -7.25 3.79 -11.36
N PRO A 257 -6.28 4.71 -11.14
CA PRO A 257 -6.09 5.29 -9.81
C PRO A 257 -7.27 6.19 -9.40
N SER A 258 -7.93 6.88 -10.33
CA SER A 258 -9.08 7.75 -10.04
C SER A 258 -10.33 6.96 -9.58
N LEU A 259 -10.42 5.68 -9.97
CA LEU A 259 -11.47 4.74 -9.59
C LEU A 259 -11.13 3.92 -8.33
N THR A 260 -10.06 4.25 -7.62
CA THR A 260 -9.59 3.51 -6.43
C THR A 260 -10.68 3.30 -5.37
N LYS A 261 -11.57 4.28 -5.15
CA LYS A 261 -12.64 4.17 -4.15
C LYS A 261 -13.63 3.04 -4.50
N TRP A 262 -14.10 2.98 -5.75
CA TRP A 262 -14.90 1.86 -6.25
C TRP A 262 -14.15 0.53 -6.21
N GLN A 263 -12.88 0.51 -6.61
CA GLN A 263 -12.08 -0.72 -6.50
C GLN A 263 -11.96 -1.19 -5.05
N ARG A 264 -11.76 -0.27 -4.10
CA ARG A 264 -11.71 -0.59 -2.67
C ARG A 264 -13.04 -1.16 -2.19
N ASP A 265 -14.15 -0.59 -2.61
CA ASP A 265 -15.47 -1.06 -2.22
C ASP A 265 -15.80 -2.43 -2.82
N PHE A 266 -15.45 -2.66 -4.08
CA PHE A 266 -15.49 -3.99 -4.70
C PHE A 266 -14.63 -4.99 -3.94
N ASN A 267 -13.40 -4.61 -3.57
CA ASN A 267 -12.47 -5.46 -2.82
C ASN A 267 -12.95 -5.79 -1.40
N LYS A 268 -13.96 -5.09 -0.86
CA LYS A 268 -14.62 -5.50 0.40
C LYS A 268 -15.35 -6.84 0.25
N LYS A 269 -15.44 -7.42 -0.95
CA LYS A 269 -15.97 -8.77 -1.19
C LYS A 269 -14.99 -9.88 -0.80
N ASP A 270 -13.70 -9.59 -0.67
CA ASP A 270 -12.67 -10.52 -0.16
C ASP A 270 -12.83 -10.77 1.36
N ARG A 271 -14.06 -10.93 1.87
CA ARG A 271 -14.36 -10.83 3.31
C ARG A 271 -13.75 -11.96 4.13
N THR A 272 -13.48 -13.11 3.53
CA THR A 272 -12.94 -14.26 4.27
C THR A 272 -11.42 -14.23 4.28
N GLU A 273 -10.83 -14.49 5.45
CA GLU A 273 -9.38 -14.62 5.56
C GLU A 273 -8.84 -15.76 4.69
N GLN A 274 -9.65 -16.79 4.42
CA GLN A 274 -9.32 -17.86 3.47
C GLN A 274 -9.11 -17.34 2.04
N LEU A 275 -10.00 -16.48 1.52
CA LEU A 275 -9.81 -15.88 0.20
C LEU A 275 -8.57 -14.97 0.17
N LYS A 276 -8.34 -14.18 1.23
CA LYS A 276 -7.12 -13.36 1.31
C LYS A 276 -5.84 -14.21 1.35
N ARG A 277 -5.84 -15.33 2.09
CA ARG A 277 -4.75 -16.30 2.10
C ARG A 277 -4.48 -16.85 0.70
N LEU A 278 -5.53 -17.26 -0.02
CA LEU A 278 -5.40 -17.73 -1.40
C LEU A 278 -4.82 -16.66 -2.33
N ILE A 279 -5.30 -15.41 -2.24
CA ILE A 279 -4.76 -14.28 -3.00
C ILE A 279 -3.26 -14.08 -2.69
N ARG A 280 -2.87 -14.13 -1.41
CA ARG A 280 -1.46 -14.01 -1.01
C ARG A 280 -0.62 -15.14 -1.61
N PHE A 281 -1.10 -16.38 -1.54
CA PHE A 281 -0.40 -17.54 -2.09
C PHE A 281 -0.20 -17.44 -3.60
N VAL A 282 -1.26 -17.21 -4.37
CA VAL A 282 -1.20 -17.13 -5.83
C VAL A 282 -0.30 -15.98 -6.29
N LYS A 283 -0.31 -14.85 -5.56
CA LYS A 283 0.65 -13.76 -5.80
C LYS A 283 2.09 -14.17 -5.49
N TYR A 284 2.33 -14.90 -4.41
CA TYR A 284 3.65 -15.41 -4.08
C TYR A 284 4.15 -16.38 -5.15
N TRP A 285 3.33 -17.37 -5.52
CA TRP A 285 3.62 -18.32 -6.60
C TRP A 285 3.99 -17.59 -7.90
N LYS A 286 3.16 -16.64 -8.33
CA LYS A 286 3.47 -15.77 -9.48
C LYS A 286 4.86 -15.15 -9.34
N ASN A 287 5.13 -14.50 -8.21
CA ASN A 287 6.35 -13.72 -8.00
C ASN A 287 7.63 -14.57 -7.90
N VAL A 288 7.51 -15.89 -7.72
CA VAL A 288 8.64 -16.81 -7.55
C VAL A 288 8.80 -17.74 -8.75
N CYS A 289 7.70 -18.14 -9.38
CA CYS A 289 7.68 -19.24 -10.34
C CYS A 289 7.39 -18.80 -11.78
N VAL A 290 6.89 -17.59 -12.02
CA VAL A 290 6.35 -17.20 -13.34
C VAL A 290 6.83 -15.83 -13.79
N GLU A 291 7.62 -15.79 -14.86
CA GLU A 291 8.08 -14.53 -15.47
C GLU A 291 6.98 -13.84 -16.29
N ARG A 292 6.09 -14.60 -16.94
CA ARG A 292 4.97 -14.10 -17.74
C ARG A 292 3.64 -14.60 -17.19
N SER A 293 2.99 -13.81 -16.35
CA SER A 293 1.72 -14.17 -15.73
C SER A 293 0.67 -13.07 -15.89
N PRO A 294 -0.62 -13.40 -15.66
CA PRO A 294 -1.65 -12.38 -15.50
C PRO A 294 -1.27 -11.34 -14.44
N SER A 295 -1.88 -10.15 -14.52
CA SER A 295 -1.69 -9.11 -13.51
C SER A 295 -2.14 -9.61 -12.15
N SER A 296 -1.50 -9.14 -11.07
CA SER A 296 -1.85 -9.56 -9.70
C SER A 296 -3.29 -9.16 -9.34
N PHE A 297 -3.82 -8.14 -10.02
CA PHE A 297 -5.23 -7.76 -9.96
C PHE A 297 -6.14 -8.74 -10.71
N GLY A 298 -5.76 -9.20 -11.90
CA GLY A 298 -6.50 -10.23 -12.64
C GLY A 298 -6.61 -11.55 -11.88
N LEU A 299 -5.51 -12.03 -11.29
CA LEU A 299 -5.50 -13.23 -10.45
C LEU A 299 -6.43 -13.08 -9.24
N LYS A 300 -6.45 -11.89 -8.64
CA LYS A 300 -7.36 -11.57 -7.55
C LYS A 300 -8.83 -11.63 -8.01
N LEU A 301 -9.16 -11.01 -9.14
CA LEU A 301 -10.52 -11.03 -9.69
C LEU A 301 -11.00 -12.46 -9.95
N LEU A 302 -10.11 -13.31 -10.47
CA LEU A 302 -10.39 -14.72 -10.70
C LEU A 302 -10.70 -15.48 -9.39
N ILE A 303 -9.93 -15.21 -8.33
CA ILE A 303 -10.17 -15.80 -7.00
C ILE A 303 -11.50 -15.34 -6.42
N ILE A 304 -11.84 -14.04 -6.54
CA ILE A 304 -13.14 -13.51 -6.09
C ILE A 304 -14.27 -14.20 -6.85
N PHE A 305 -14.15 -14.33 -8.17
CA PHE A 305 -15.16 -14.96 -9.02
C PHE A 305 -15.45 -16.39 -8.58
N TRP A 306 -14.41 -17.21 -8.37
CA TRP A 306 -14.59 -18.57 -7.87
C TRP A 306 -15.11 -18.61 -6.44
N GLY A 307 -14.68 -17.68 -5.58
CA GLY A 307 -15.18 -17.53 -4.23
C GLY A 307 -16.67 -17.15 -4.14
N GLU A 308 -17.18 -16.36 -5.09
CA GLU A 308 -18.62 -16.02 -5.18
C GLU A 308 -19.46 -17.18 -5.74
N LYS A 309 -18.89 -17.99 -6.66
CA LYS A 309 -19.57 -19.19 -7.20
C LYS A 309 -19.70 -20.30 -6.16
N ASP A 310 -18.71 -20.48 -5.29
CA ASP A 310 -18.80 -21.45 -4.21
C ASP A 310 -19.68 -20.84 -3.08
N HIS A 311 -20.97 -21.18 -3.07
CA HIS A 311 -22.04 -20.63 -2.19
C HIS A 311 -21.81 -20.72 -0.66
N LYS A 312 -20.62 -21.11 -0.19
CA LYS A 312 -20.22 -21.18 1.23
C LYS A 312 -18.78 -20.65 1.45
N PRO A 313 -18.56 -19.32 1.41
CA PRO A 313 -17.23 -18.72 1.53
C PRO A 313 -16.48 -19.02 2.83
N GLN A 314 -17.21 -19.39 3.90
CA GLN A 314 -16.66 -19.72 5.22
C GLN A 314 -16.20 -21.19 5.34
N GLN A 315 -16.55 -22.03 4.36
CA GLN A 315 -16.18 -23.45 4.30
C GLN A 315 -15.25 -23.73 3.12
N LEU A 316 -14.57 -22.70 2.60
CA LEU A 316 -13.71 -22.81 1.44
C LEU A 316 -12.51 -23.69 1.79
N LYS A 317 -12.46 -24.90 1.22
CA LYS A 317 -11.26 -25.74 1.26
C LYS A 317 -10.17 -25.08 0.42
N LEU A 318 -9.09 -24.67 1.06
CA LEU A 318 -8.06 -23.82 0.45
C LEU A 318 -7.35 -24.53 -0.70
N THR A 319 -7.09 -25.83 -0.56
CA THR A 319 -6.48 -26.67 -1.61
C THR A 319 -7.37 -26.85 -2.82
N ASN A 320 -8.68 -27.07 -2.64
CA ASN A 320 -9.64 -27.16 -3.75
C ASN A 320 -9.76 -25.82 -4.49
N ALA A 321 -9.83 -24.73 -3.74
CA ALA A 321 -9.89 -23.39 -4.32
C ALA A 321 -8.61 -23.05 -5.09
N LEU A 322 -7.44 -23.41 -4.54
CA LEU A 322 -6.17 -23.29 -5.24
C LEU A 322 -6.16 -24.12 -6.52
N ARG A 323 -6.56 -25.39 -6.48
CA ARG A 323 -6.64 -26.26 -7.65
C ARG A 323 -7.49 -25.63 -8.76
N LYS A 324 -8.73 -25.22 -8.45
CA LYS A 324 -9.63 -24.56 -9.42
C LYS A 324 -8.99 -23.32 -10.05
N VAL A 325 -8.34 -22.49 -9.25
CA VAL A 325 -7.66 -21.28 -9.73
C VAL A 325 -6.51 -21.65 -10.66
N MET A 326 -5.68 -22.62 -10.29
CA MET A 326 -4.56 -23.07 -11.11
C MET A 326 -5.01 -23.74 -12.42
N GLU A 327 -6.06 -24.58 -12.39
CA GLU A 327 -6.69 -25.17 -13.57
C GLU A 327 -7.22 -24.08 -14.51
N THR A 328 -7.87 -23.05 -13.96
CA THR A 328 -8.38 -21.93 -14.78
C THR A 328 -7.24 -21.12 -15.39
N ILE A 329 -6.14 -20.91 -14.66
CA ILE A 329 -4.94 -20.23 -15.18
C ILE A 329 -4.26 -21.08 -16.26
N ALA A 330 -4.27 -22.41 -16.14
CA ALA A 330 -3.73 -23.29 -17.17
C ALA A 330 -4.52 -23.17 -18.49
N ASP A 331 -5.84 -23.00 -18.41
CA ASP A 331 -6.72 -22.77 -19.56
C ASP A 331 -6.90 -21.26 -19.87
N THR A 332 -5.80 -20.55 -20.07
CA THR A 332 -5.81 -19.09 -20.31
C THR A 332 -6.72 -18.64 -21.45
N GLN A 333 -6.92 -19.46 -22.48
CA GLN A 333 -7.70 -19.10 -23.68
C GLN A 333 -9.20 -18.99 -23.41
N ASN A 334 -9.69 -19.65 -22.36
CA ASN A 334 -11.12 -19.70 -22.02
C ASN A 334 -11.49 -18.82 -20.81
N ILE A 335 -10.55 -18.07 -20.24
CA ILE A 335 -10.82 -17.19 -19.10
C ILE A 335 -11.71 -16.01 -19.53
N ARG A 336 -12.96 -16.03 -19.08
CA ARG A 336 -13.97 -15.01 -19.39
C ARG A 336 -14.70 -14.64 -18.10
N VAL A 337 -14.18 -13.63 -17.40
CA VAL A 337 -14.69 -13.18 -16.09
C VAL A 337 -15.09 -11.71 -16.16
N GLU A 338 -16.29 -11.42 -15.71
CA GLU A 338 -16.85 -10.07 -15.66
C GLU A 338 -17.67 -9.88 -14.38
N PHE A 339 -17.61 -8.66 -13.82
CA PHE A 339 -18.45 -8.23 -12.70
C PHE A 339 -19.31 -7.05 -13.14
N LEU A 340 -20.63 -7.21 -13.07
CA LEU A 340 -21.59 -6.25 -13.62
C LEU A 340 -22.03 -5.14 -12.65
N GLU A 341 -21.58 -5.17 -11.39
CA GLU A 341 -22.02 -4.25 -10.31
C GLU A 341 -21.84 -2.76 -10.63
N TYR A 342 -20.84 -2.41 -11.43
CA TYR A 342 -20.57 -1.03 -11.84
C TYR A 342 -20.67 -0.85 -13.37
N SER A 343 -21.33 -1.80 -14.05
CA SER A 343 -21.57 -1.74 -15.50
C SER A 343 -22.81 -0.90 -15.80
N PHE A 344 -22.73 -0.07 -16.85
CA PHE A 344 -23.88 0.70 -17.32
C PHE A 344 -24.07 0.48 -18.82
N ASN A 345 -25.26 -0.01 -19.16
CA ASN A 345 -25.75 -0.33 -20.49
C ASN A 345 -25.01 -1.44 -21.24
N PHE A 346 -25.43 -2.67 -20.99
CA PHE A 346 -25.70 -3.59 -22.10
C PHE A 346 -27.03 -4.30 -21.83
N SER A 347 -27.96 -4.25 -22.79
CA SER A 347 -29.06 -5.21 -22.80
C SER A 347 -28.44 -6.60 -22.68
N LYS A 348 -28.98 -7.45 -21.79
CA LYS A 348 -28.56 -8.86 -21.64
C LYS A 348 -28.45 -9.60 -22.99
N SER A 349 -29.08 -9.10 -24.06
CA SER A 349 -29.08 -9.64 -25.40
C SER A 349 -27.80 -9.41 -26.25
N ARG A 350 -27.01 -8.35 -26.04
CA ARG A 350 -25.80 -8.10 -26.87
C ARG A 350 -24.55 -8.86 -26.39
N TYR A 351 -24.46 -9.25 -25.12
CA TYR A 351 -23.35 -10.07 -24.62
C TYR A 351 -23.39 -11.53 -25.08
N ARG A 352 -24.58 -12.08 -25.35
CA ARG A 352 -24.75 -13.47 -25.83
C ARG A 352 -24.09 -13.74 -27.19
N LYS A 353 -23.83 -12.70 -28.01
CA LYS A 353 -23.12 -12.88 -29.29
C LYS A 353 -21.63 -13.15 -29.14
N PHE A 354 -21.02 -12.79 -28.02
CA PHE A 354 -19.58 -12.99 -27.81
C PHE A 354 -19.23 -14.10 -26.84
N PHE A 355 -20.18 -14.58 -26.03
CA PHE A 355 -19.92 -15.52 -24.94
C PHE A 355 -21.02 -16.59 -24.89
N LYS A 356 -20.69 -17.82 -25.32
CA LYS A 356 -21.52 -18.99 -24.99
C LYS A 356 -21.36 -19.28 -23.49
N PRO A 357 -22.45 -19.50 -22.74
CA PRO A 357 -22.35 -19.99 -21.38
C PRO A 357 -21.73 -21.39 -21.40
N LEU A 358 -20.79 -21.66 -20.50
CA LEU A 358 -20.39 -23.03 -20.17
C LEU A 358 -21.58 -23.66 -19.43
N THR A 359 -22.24 -24.60 -20.10
CA THR A 359 -23.16 -25.58 -19.52
C THR A 359 -22.39 -26.59 -18.68
#